data_AF-A0AAN5C949-F1
#
_entry.id   AF-A0AAN5C949-F1
#
_cell.length_a   1.000
_cell.length_b   1.000
_cell.length_c   1.000
_cell.angle_alpha   90.00
_cell.angle_beta   90.00
_cell.angle_gamma   90.00
#
_symmetry.space_group_name_H-M   'P 1'
#
loop_
_entity.id
_entity.type
_entity.pdbx_description
1 polymer ?
#
loop_
_entity_poly.entity_id
_entity_poly.type
_entity_poly.pdbx_seq_one_letter_code
_entity_poly.pdbx_strand_id
1 'polypeptide(L)'
;MDLGASLHPWTRCWQWRTRRIYLRQQPADAFVVLLGTEVHSSLAALSLLIYHRLLPKNWALRLLQEKLQDTVLLRRSSDRLLDGLLKSMNPNFAQSIVDTRLQLVELVVHNLPTFNNNRTGCRPQLMVYVGGTAL
;
A
#
# COMPACT_ATOMS: atom_id res chain seq x y z
N MET A 1 -29.32 3.04 -1.82
CA MET A 1 -28.29 3.26 -0.78
C MET A 1 -27.64 1.91 -0.53
N ASP A 2 -26.34 1.90 -0.20
CA ASP A 2 -25.40 0.77 -0.17
C ASP A 2 -24.70 0.43 -1.50
N LEU A 3 -23.75 1.29 -1.87
CA LEU A 3 -22.66 0.97 -2.79
C LEU A 3 -21.50 0.39 -1.99
N GLY A 4 -21.60 -0.89 -1.63
CA GLY A 4 -20.49 -1.70 -1.13
C GLY A 4 -19.48 -1.96 -2.25
N ALA A 5 -18.64 -0.98 -2.56
CA ALA A 5 -17.55 -1.17 -3.52
C ALA A 5 -16.40 -1.94 -2.85
N SER A 6 -16.47 -3.28 -2.89
CA SER A 6 -15.32 -4.14 -2.65
C SER A 6 -14.28 -3.90 -3.74
N LEU A 7 -13.35 -2.98 -3.48
CA LEU A 7 -12.27 -2.60 -4.40
C LEU A 7 -11.32 -3.78 -4.60
N HIS A 8 -11.51 -4.53 -5.69
CA HIS A 8 -10.60 -5.56 -6.16
C HIS A 8 -9.17 -5.01 -6.36
N PRO A 9 -8.11 -5.81 -6.10
CA PRO A 9 -6.70 -5.35 -6.18
C PRO A 9 -6.31 -4.74 -7.53
N TRP A 10 -6.98 -5.16 -8.61
CA TRP A 10 -6.76 -4.71 -9.99
C TRP A 10 -7.18 -3.27 -10.27
N THR A 11 -8.08 -2.69 -9.48
CA THR A 11 -8.51 -1.29 -9.65
C THR A 11 -7.39 -0.29 -9.37
N ARG A 12 -6.38 -0.67 -8.56
CA ARG A 12 -5.29 0.24 -8.19
C ARG A 12 -4.31 0.50 -9.33
N CYS A 13 -4.00 -0.51 -10.15
CA CYS A 13 -3.14 -0.34 -11.32
C CYS A 13 -3.80 0.53 -12.42
N TRP A 14 -5.12 0.48 -12.52
CA TRP A 14 -5.90 1.32 -13.44
C TRP A 14 -5.85 2.80 -13.05
N GLN A 15 -5.97 3.12 -11.76
CA GLN A 15 -5.92 4.51 -11.30
C GLN A 15 -4.59 5.22 -11.65
N TRP A 16 -3.46 4.51 -11.64
CA TRP A 16 -2.16 5.08 -12.01
C TRP A 16 -2.01 5.32 -13.52
N ARG A 17 -2.54 4.41 -14.35
CA ARG A 17 -2.60 4.63 -15.81
C ARG A 17 -3.46 5.83 -16.16
N THR A 18 -4.63 5.98 -15.53
CA THR A 18 -5.53 7.12 -15.75
C THR A 18 -4.88 8.45 -15.34
N ARG A 19 -4.21 8.50 -14.18
CA ARG A 19 -3.49 9.71 -13.75
C ARG A 19 -2.31 10.06 -14.64
N ARG A 20 -1.59 9.06 -15.17
CA ARG A 20 -0.52 9.26 -16.15
C ARG A 20 -1.03 9.80 -17.48
N ILE A 21 -2.22 9.37 -17.90
CA ILE A 21 -2.87 9.90 -19.11
C ILE A 21 -3.25 11.37 -18.88
N TYR A 22 -3.86 11.70 -17.74
CA TYR A 22 -4.25 13.07 -17.41
C TYR A 22 -3.05 14.04 -17.38
N LEU A 23 -1.98 13.68 -16.66
CA LEU A 23 -0.77 14.51 -16.58
C LEU A 23 -0.05 14.70 -17.93
N ARG A 24 -0.26 13.80 -18.89
CA ARG A 24 0.33 13.91 -20.24
C ARG A 24 -0.50 14.76 -21.19
N GLN A 25 -1.79 14.93 -20.93
CA GLN A 25 -2.69 15.67 -21.81
C GLN A 25 -2.59 17.19 -21.64
N GLN A 26 -2.22 17.68 -20.44
CA GLN A 26 -2.02 19.11 -20.16
C GLN A 26 -0.80 19.33 -19.23
N PRO A 27 0.43 19.30 -19.76
CA PRO A 27 1.65 19.27 -18.94
C PRO A 27 1.95 20.56 -18.17
N ALA A 28 1.39 21.71 -18.56
CA ALA A 28 1.71 23.01 -17.94
C ALA A 28 0.82 23.36 -16.74
N ASP A 29 -0.43 22.86 -16.70
CA ASP A 29 -1.43 23.27 -15.70
C ASP A 29 -1.98 22.10 -14.86
N ALA A 30 -1.61 20.86 -15.17
CA ALA A 30 -2.16 19.70 -14.47
C ALA A 30 -1.47 19.47 -13.12
N PHE A 31 -2.19 19.76 -12.03
CA PHE A 31 -1.82 19.38 -10.67
C PHE A 31 -2.68 18.20 -10.17
N VAL A 32 -2.12 17.38 -9.29
CA VAL A 32 -2.82 16.26 -8.64
C VAL A 32 -2.93 16.54 -7.15
N VAL A 33 -4.16 16.66 -6.66
CA VAL A 33 -4.44 16.78 -5.21
C VAL A 33 -4.79 15.39 -4.66
N LEU A 34 -4.12 14.99 -3.58
CA LEU A 34 -4.34 13.72 -2.90
C LEU A 34 -5.04 13.95 -1.58
N LEU A 35 -6.33 13.60 -1.51
CA LEU A 35 -7.15 13.73 -0.31
C LEU A 35 -7.30 12.37 0.38
N GLY A 36 -7.04 12.32 1.68
CA GLY A 36 -7.15 11.10 2.49
C GLY A 36 -6.41 11.25 3.82
N THR A 37 -6.32 10.17 4.59
CA THR A 37 -5.46 10.16 5.77
C THR A 37 -4.00 10.32 5.34
N GLU A 38 -3.19 10.93 6.20
CA GLU A 38 -1.80 11.26 5.91
C GLU A 38 -0.97 10.06 5.41
N VAL A 39 -1.18 8.86 5.98
CA VAL A 39 -0.51 7.63 5.54
C VAL A 39 -0.92 7.23 4.12
N HIS A 40 -2.21 7.33 3.78
CA HIS A 40 -2.71 6.96 2.45
C HIS A 40 -2.34 7.97 1.38
N SER A 41 -2.43 9.27 1.68
CA SER A 41 -2.00 10.33 0.76
C SER A 41 -0.50 10.27 0.52
N SER A 42 0.30 10.05 1.57
CA SER A 42 1.75 9.85 1.46
C SER A 42 2.10 8.63 0.61
N LEU A 43 1.46 7.49 0.87
CA LEU A 43 1.66 6.28 0.08
C LEU A 43 1.29 6.50 -1.39
N ALA A 44 0.20 7.24 -1.66
CA ALA A 44 -0.22 7.56 -3.01
C ALA A 44 0.76 8.51 -3.72
N ALA A 45 1.28 9.51 -3.01
CA ALA A 45 2.29 10.43 -3.54
C ALA A 45 3.58 9.69 -3.91
N LEU A 46 4.10 8.85 -2.99
CA LEU A 46 5.26 8.02 -3.24
C LEU A 46 5.06 7.06 -4.41
N SER A 47 3.89 6.42 -4.47
CA SER A 47 3.53 5.52 -5.56
C SER A 47 3.56 6.24 -6.90
N LEU A 48 3.10 7.51 -6.98
CA LEU A 48 3.21 8.32 -8.21
C LEU A 48 4.66 8.59 -8.58
N LEU A 49 5.47 9.09 -7.65
CA LEU A 49 6.87 9.43 -7.90
C LEU A 49 7.65 8.21 -8.42
N ILE A 50 7.40 7.05 -7.81
CA ILE A 50 8.05 5.79 -8.16
C ILE A 50 7.50 5.25 -9.49
N TYR A 51 6.19 5.18 -9.66
CA TYR A 51 5.54 4.63 -10.86
C TYR A 51 5.94 5.39 -12.13
N HIS A 52 6.05 6.71 -12.03
CA HIS A 52 6.49 7.58 -13.12
C HIS A 52 8.01 7.61 -13.30
N ARG A 53 8.77 6.87 -12.48
CA ARG A 53 10.24 6.84 -12.47
C ARG A 53 10.88 8.23 -12.27
N LEU A 54 10.19 9.11 -11.54
CA LEU A 54 10.70 10.44 -11.20
C LEU A 54 11.80 10.34 -10.13
N LEU A 55 11.61 9.44 -9.16
CA LEU A 55 12.58 9.18 -8.10
C LEU A 55 12.65 7.68 -7.76
N PRO A 56 13.85 7.15 -7.46
CA PRO A 56 13.98 5.84 -6.82
C PRO A 56 13.28 5.81 -5.46
N LYS A 57 12.79 4.64 -5.02
CA LYS A 57 12.06 4.47 -3.74
C LYS A 57 12.75 5.13 -2.55
N ASN A 58 14.06 4.89 -2.37
CA ASN A 58 14.80 5.43 -1.22
C ASN A 58 14.85 6.97 -1.22
N TRP A 59 14.95 7.58 -2.40
CA TRP A 59 14.96 9.03 -2.55
C TRP A 59 13.57 9.63 -2.37
N ALA A 60 12.54 8.96 -2.89
CA ALA A 60 11.15 9.37 -2.68
C ALA A 60 10.78 9.34 -1.18
N LEU A 61 11.23 8.33 -0.44
CA LEU A 61 11.03 8.23 1.01
C LEU A 61 11.73 9.36 1.77
N ARG A 62 12.99 9.66 1.44
CA ARG A 62 13.72 10.80 2.05
C ARG A 62 13.04 12.13 1.77
N LEU A 63 12.62 12.36 0.52
CA LEU A 63 11.88 13.57 0.15
C LEU A 63 10.60 13.71 0.97
N LEU A 64 9.87 12.62 1.19
CA LEU A 64 8.67 12.64 2.03
C LEU A 64 9.00 12.99 3.48
N GLN A 65 10.04 12.38 4.05
CA GLN A 65 10.50 12.67 5.42
C GLN A 65 10.89 14.14 5.61
N GLU A 66 11.62 14.70 4.64
CA GLU A 66 12.01 16.11 4.65
C GLU A 66 10.81 17.06 4.53
N LYS A 67 9.79 16.69 3.74
CA LYS A 67 8.61 17.53 3.52
C LYS A 67 7.56 17.45 4.63
N LEU A 68 7.47 16.32 5.33
CA LEU A 68 6.47 16.09 6.37
C LEU A 68 7.04 16.15 7.80
N GLN A 69 8.28 16.61 7.97
CA GLN A 69 8.90 16.92 9.27
C GLN A 69 8.68 15.82 10.34
N ASP A 70 9.35 14.67 10.18
CA ASP A 70 9.41 13.53 11.13
C ASP A 70 8.10 12.89 11.61
N THR A 71 6.93 13.43 11.26
CA THR A 71 5.64 12.92 11.74
C THR A 71 5.19 11.65 11.01
N VAL A 72 5.65 11.41 9.78
CA VAL A 72 5.16 10.31 8.95
C VAL A 72 6.15 9.15 8.90
N LEU A 73 6.05 8.29 9.92
CA LEU A 73 6.58 6.94 9.86
C LEU A 73 5.66 6.07 9.00
N LEU A 74 6.08 5.79 7.77
CA LEU A 74 5.42 4.81 6.93
C LEU A 74 5.40 3.45 7.64
N ARG A 75 4.21 2.90 7.82
CA ARG A 75 4.03 1.55 8.36
C ARG A 75 4.72 0.54 7.44
N ARG A 76 5.29 -0.52 8.02
CA ARG A 76 5.93 -1.62 7.26
C ARG A 76 5.03 -2.23 6.18
N SER A 77 3.71 -2.26 6.41
CA SER A 77 2.73 -2.71 5.41
C SER A 77 2.71 -1.82 4.17
N SER A 78 2.81 -0.49 4.34
CA SER A 78 2.84 0.48 3.25
C SER A 78 4.16 0.39 2.47
N ASP A 79 5.27 0.18 3.17
CA ASP A 79 6.58 -0.03 2.53
C ASP A 79 6.60 -1.28 1.64
N ARG A 80 5.99 -2.37 2.11
CA ARG A 80 5.78 -3.60 1.32
C ARG A 80 4.91 -3.39 0.08
N LEU A 81 3.91 -2.51 0.14
CA LEU A 81 3.10 -2.16 -1.03
C LEU A 81 3.93 -1.44 -2.10
N LEU A 82 4.87 -0.57 -1.68
CA LEU A 82 5.81 0.08 -2.61
C LEU A 82 6.78 -0.92 -3.24
N ASP A 83 7.23 -1.93 -2.50
CA ASP A 83 8.04 -3.02 -3.09
C ASP A 83 7.25 -3.84 -4.10
N GLY A 84 5.98 -4.13 -3.79
CA GLY A 84 5.06 -4.77 -4.73
C GLY A 84 4.88 -3.95 -6.01
N LEU A 85 4.77 -2.63 -5.90
CA LEU A 85 4.71 -1.71 -7.03
C LEU A 85 5.99 -1.79 -7.88
N LEU A 86 7.17 -1.71 -7.25
CA LEU A 86 8.47 -1.82 -7.95
C LEU A 86 8.60 -3.14 -8.71
N LYS A 87 8.19 -4.25 -8.08
CA LYS A 87 8.16 -5.57 -8.73
C LYS A 87 7.23 -5.57 -9.94
N SER A 88 6.01 -5.03 -9.80
CA SER A 88 5.03 -4.96 -10.89
C SER A 88 5.47 -4.09 -12.07
N MET A 89 6.38 -3.15 -11.85
CA MET A 89 6.95 -2.30 -12.90
C MET A 89 8.09 -2.96 -13.69
N ASN A 90 8.64 -4.08 -13.19
CA ASN A 90 9.68 -4.81 -13.90
C ASN A 90 9.04 -5.51 -15.12
N PRO A 91 9.52 -5.26 -16.35
CA PRO A 91 8.96 -5.88 -17.55
C PRO A 91 9.07 -7.41 -17.55
N ASN A 92 10.04 -7.97 -16.81
CA ASN A 92 10.23 -9.41 -16.67
C ASN A 92 9.41 -9.99 -15.51
N PHE A 93 8.59 -9.18 -14.83
CA PHE A 93 7.68 -9.67 -13.81
C PHE A 93 6.53 -10.39 -14.50
N ALA A 94 6.72 -11.69 -14.75
CA ALA A 94 5.64 -12.60 -15.05
C ALA A 94 4.78 -12.70 -13.79
N GLN A 95 3.66 -11.96 -13.78
CA GLN A 95 2.63 -12.16 -12.78
C GLN A 95 2.19 -13.61 -12.93
N SER A 96 2.42 -14.45 -11.90
CA SER A 96 2.00 -15.84 -11.94
C SER A 96 0.50 -15.88 -12.27
N ILE A 97 0.17 -16.33 -13.48
CA ILE A 97 -1.21 -16.51 -13.98
C ILE A 97 -1.87 -17.69 -13.25
N VAL A 98 -1.10 -18.44 -12.45
CA VAL A 98 -1.64 -19.50 -11.61
C VAL A 98 -2.55 -18.84 -10.58
N ASP A 99 -3.85 -19.13 -10.71
CA ASP A 99 -4.92 -18.83 -9.77
C ASP A 99 -4.55 -19.45 -8.40
N THR A 100 -3.64 -18.79 -7.71
CA THR A 100 -3.02 -19.28 -6.48
C THR A 100 -3.97 -18.92 -5.36
N ARG A 101 -5.01 -19.74 -5.23
CA ARG A 101 -5.86 -19.73 -4.04
C ARG A 101 -4.98 -20.08 -2.85
N LEU A 102 -4.51 -19.05 -2.14
CA LEU A 102 -3.74 -19.20 -0.93
C LEU A 102 -4.69 -19.56 0.21
N GLN A 103 -4.45 -20.69 0.85
CA GLN A 103 -5.15 -21.09 2.07
C GLN A 103 -4.25 -20.81 3.27
N LEU A 104 -4.77 -20.06 4.25
CA LEU A 104 -4.11 -19.91 5.54
C LEU A 104 -4.34 -21.20 6.35
N VAL A 105 -3.32 -22.04 6.46
CA VAL A 105 -3.40 -23.32 7.18
C VAL A 105 -3.07 -23.14 8.66
N GLU A 106 -2.00 -22.39 8.96
CA GLU A 106 -1.51 -22.21 10.31
C GLU A 106 -0.87 -20.82 10.47
N LEU A 107 -1.02 -20.23 11.66
CA LEU A 107 -0.33 -19.01 12.07
C LEU A 107 0.44 -19.28 13.36
N VAL A 108 1.76 -19.32 13.28
CA VAL A 108 2.64 -19.50 14.44
C VAL A 108 3.18 -18.15 14.90
N VAL A 109 2.80 -17.73 16.10
CA VAL A 109 3.32 -16.51 16.73
C VAL A 109 4.40 -16.90 17.73
N HIS A 110 5.63 -16.48 17.45
CA HIS A 110 6.76 -16.67 18.34
C HIS A 110 6.80 -15.52 19.35
N ASN A 111 7.07 -15.83 20.61
CA ASN A 111 7.12 -14.87 21.73
C ASN A 111 5.81 -14.10 21.93
N LEU A 112 4.86 -14.72 22.63
CA LEU A 112 3.57 -14.10 22.90
C LEU A 112 3.75 -12.83 23.76
N PRO A 113 3.12 -11.71 23.38
CA PRO A 113 3.16 -10.50 24.17
C PRO A 113 2.34 -10.67 25.46
N THR A 114 2.72 -9.93 26.50
CA THR A 114 2.12 -10.01 27.82
C THR A 114 1.12 -8.87 28.07
N PHE A 115 -0.02 -8.95 27.38
CA PHE A 115 -1.07 -7.91 27.42
C PHE A 115 -2.06 -8.05 28.58
N ASN A 116 -2.05 -9.15 29.34
CA ASN A 116 -2.92 -9.29 30.50
C ASN A 116 -2.50 -8.35 31.65
N ASN A 117 -3.40 -8.09 32.59
CA ASN A 117 -3.15 -7.20 33.73
C ASN A 117 -1.89 -7.59 34.53
N ASN A 118 -1.63 -8.90 34.64
CA ASN A 118 -0.49 -9.43 35.39
C ASN A 118 0.81 -9.47 34.57
N ARG A 119 0.79 -9.05 33.29
CA ARG A 119 1.93 -9.07 32.35
C ARG A 119 2.63 -10.43 32.25
N THR A 120 1.85 -11.51 32.33
CA THR A 120 2.31 -12.90 32.18
C THR A 120 1.89 -13.56 30.87
N GLY A 121 0.99 -12.95 30.09
CA GLY A 121 0.56 -13.52 28.81
C GLY A 121 -0.54 -12.72 28.12
N CYS A 122 -1.20 -13.32 27.13
CA CYS A 122 -2.33 -12.72 26.43
C CYS A 122 -3.38 -13.78 26.03
N ARG A 123 -4.57 -13.31 25.63
CA ARG A 123 -5.62 -14.11 25.01
C ARG A 123 -5.85 -13.59 23.59
N PRO A 124 -5.09 -14.08 22.59
CA PRO A 124 -5.13 -13.52 21.25
C PRO A 124 -6.45 -13.85 20.56
N GLN A 125 -6.96 -12.88 19.79
CA GLN A 125 -8.05 -13.07 18.84
C GLN A 125 -7.54 -12.68 17.46
N LEU A 126 -7.87 -13.46 16.44
CA LEU A 126 -7.43 -13.26 15.07
C LEU A 126 -8.65 -13.03 14.17
N MET A 127 -8.56 -12.01 13.32
CA MET A 127 -9.51 -11.76 12.25
C MET A 127 -8.73 -11.59 10.94
N VAL A 128 -9.18 -12.24 9.88
CA VAL A 128 -8.54 -12.18 8.55
C VAL A 128 -9.44 -11.37 7.62
N TYR A 129 -8.83 -10.44 6.88
CA TYR A 129 -9.54 -9.57 5.95
C TYR A 129 -8.91 -9.65 4.56
N VAL A 130 -9.75 -9.68 3.52
CA VAL A 130 -9.33 -9.61 2.11
C VAL A 130 -10.07 -8.47 1.44
N GLY A 131 -9.33 -7.48 0.92
CA GLY A 131 -9.93 -6.33 0.22
C GLY A 131 -10.84 -5.45 1.09
N GLY A 132 -10.79 -5.59 2.42
CA GLY A 132 -11.67 -4.91 3.38
C GLY A 132 -12.82 -5.77 3.91
N THR A 133 -13.01 -6.97 3.36
CA THR A 133 -14.07 -7.91 3.80
C THR A 133 -13.47 -8.93 4.77
N ALA A 134 -14.13 -9.16 5.90
CA ALA A 134 -13.76 -10.23 6.83
C ALA A 134 -14.02 -11.61 6.19
N LEU A 135 -13.09 -12.54 6.38
CA LEU A 135 -13.25 -13.95 6.02
C LEU A 135 -13.86 -14.76 7.17
#